data_AF-A0AAJ8BBM4-F1
#
_entry.id   AF-A0AAJ8BBM4-F1
#
_cell.length_a   1.000
_cell.length_b   1.000
_cell.length_c   1.000
_cell.angle_alpha   90.00
_cell.angle_beta   90.00
_cell.angle_gamma   90.00
#
_symmetry.space_group_name_H-M   'P 1'
#
loop_
_entity.id
_entity.type
_entity.pdbx_description
1 polymer ?
#
loop_
_entity_poly.entity_id
_entity_poly.type
_entity_poly.pdbx_seq_one_letter_code
_entity_poly.pdbx_strand_id
1 'polypeptide(L)'
;LPLTYQVSLNVSKGILSTEIPAEGVTVQGDGQTSLIMESSSLLTLNDLLAKVSYTSTVYHIHTGDLASFKFENHEAVFPITIKQPHVPVLYDMGKDISSHVTIITKTFLRYTELKVLLNSIRQFYSNIEVIIADDSFEPEHITGEHIRHYIMPPAQGWFAGRNLAVSQVTTKYFLWVDDDFVFTENTKIEKMVEVMEAVPELDVVGGSVQGNQFYFSILYEQGEEMEGGCLYRKSKGKFHSLPGYPECYLASGVVNFFLARTDAVQRVGFDPKLQRVAHSEFFMDGLGSLMVATCGQVSIGHQPKTGKNPDAARYAKFRASSRSDNTFKLLLHFFKNHLKCIRYG
;
A
#
# COMPACT_ATOMS: atom_id res chain seq x y z
N LEU A 1 57.55 -23.73 6.41
CA LEU A 1 56.23 -24.02 7.01
C LEU A 1 55.23 -24.08 5.86
N PRO A 2 54.34 -25.09 5.79
CA PRO A 2 53.27 -25.07 4.78
C PRO A 2 52.42 -23.80 4.97
N LEU A 3 52.01 -23.16 3.87
CA LEU A 3 51.11 -22.02 3.93
C LEU A 3 49.76 -22.50 4.51
N THR A 4 49.31 -21.85 5.57
CA THR A 4 47.97 -22.03 6.13
C THR A 4 47.20 -20.75 5.89
N TYR A 5 46.06 -20.86 5.21
CA TYR A 5 45.12 -19.76 5.01
C TYR A 5 44.18 -19.71 6.20
N GLN A 6 43.97 -18.51 6.74
CA GLN A 6 43.06 -18.26 7.86
C GLN A 6 42.03 -17.21 7.48
N VAL A 7 40.77 -17.51 7.76
CA VAL A 7 39.65 -16.58 7.62
C VAL A 7 38.94 -16.47 8.97
N SER A 8 38.46 -15.27 9.31
CA SER A 8 37.58 -15.06 10.46
C SER A 8 36.34 -14.27 10.07
N LEU A 9 35.21 -14.69 10.61
CA LEU A 9 33.92 -14.01 10.51
C LEU A 9 33.46 -13.60 11.90
N ASN A 10 32.96 -12.38 12.05
CA ASN A 10 32.42 -11.87 13.31
C ASN A 10 31.07 -11.18 13.09
N VAL A 11 30.14 -11.41 14.00
CA VAL A 11 28.80 -10.82 14.04
C VAL A 11 28.44 -10.37 15.47
N SER A 12 27.41 -9.55 15.65
CA SER A 12 27.06 -8.97 16.97
C SER A 12 25.69 -9.36 17.52
N LYS A 13 24.78 -9.84 16.68
CA LYS A 13 23.37 -10.12 17.01
C LYS A 13 22.91 -11.54 16.66
N GLY A 14 23.85 -12.41 16.31
CA GLY A 14 23.56 -13.79 15.98
C GLY A 14 24.77 -14.69 16.14
N ILE A 15 24.61 -15.92 15.69
CA ILE A 15 25.66 -16.94 15.68
C ILE A 15 25.95 -17.39 14.26
N LEU A 16 27.18 -17.81 14.04
CA LEU A 16 27.67 -18.35 12.79
C LEU A 16 27.86 -19.85 12.96
N SER A 17 27.30 -20.61 12.03
CA SER A 17 27.45 -22.06 12.00
C SER A 17 27.86 -22.55 10.64
N THR A 18 28.61 -23.65 10.59
CA THR A 18 29.03 -24.29 9.33
C THR A 18 28.83 -25.80 9.39
N GLU A 19 28.96 -26.47 8.25
CA GLU A 19 28.89 -27.94 8.19
C GLU A 19 30.13 -28.59 8.85
N ILE A 20 30.03 -29.89 9.13
CA ILE A 20 31.13 -30.69 9.67
C ILE A 20 32.35 -30.54 8.73
N PRO A 21 33.51 -30.10 9.24
CA PRO A 21 34.67 -29.83 8.41
C PRO A 21 35.19 -31.11 7.74
N ALA A 22 35.57 -30.98 6.46
CA ALA A 22 36.30 -32.03 5.75
C ALA A 22 37.73 -32.19 6.32
N GLU A 23 38.39 -33.32 6.03
CA GLU A 23 39.80 -33.50 6.40
C GLU A 23 40.66 -32.35 5.85
N GLY A 24 41.52 -31.78 6.71
CA GLY A 24 42.41 -30.68 6.34
C GLY A 24 41.85 -29.27 6.56
N VAL A 25 40.73 -29.12 7.26
CA VAL A 25 40.22 -27.82 7.74
C VAL A 25 40.01 -27.83 9.25
N THR A 26 40.47 -26.78 9.92
CA THR A 26 40.18 -26.53 11.33
C THR A 26 39.10 -25.45 11.42
N VAL A 27 38.06 -25.69 12.22
CA VAL A 27 36.99 -24.73 12.50
C VAL A 27 36.96 -24.44 14.00
N GLN A 28 36.90 -23.16 14.37
CA GLN A 28 36.74 -22.72 15.76
C GLN A 28 35.57 -21.75 15.86
N GLY A 29 34.78 -21.85 16.92
CA GLY A 29 33.65 -20.94 17.16
C GLY A 29 32.37 -21.27 16.38
N ASP A 30 32.19 -22.52 15.97
CA ASP A 30 30.89 -22.98 15.44
C ASP A 30 29.77 -22.77 16.48
N GLY A 31 28.68 -22.13 16.05
CA GLY A 31 27.57 -21.72 16.91
C GLY A 31 27.87 -20.52 17.81
N GLN A 32 28.94 -19.75 17.54
CA GLN A 32 29.31 -18.54 18.28
C GLN A 32 29.21 -17.29 17.40
N THR A 33 29.44 -16.10 17.97
CA THR A 33 29.49 -14.83 17.25
C THR A 33 30.74 -14.65 16.39
N SER A 34 31.78 -15.47 16.63
CA SER A 34 33.05 -15.46 15.92
C SER A 34 33.34 -16.85 15.38
N LEU A 35 33.61 -16.96 14.09
CA LEU A 35 33.94 -18.21 13.41
C LEU A 35 35.31 -18.07 12.73
N ILE A 36 36.25 -18.93 13.07
CA ILE A 36 37.60 -18.96 12.48
C ILE A 36 37.77 -20.28 11.73
N MET A 37 38.26 -20.21 10.48
CA MET A 37 38.52 -21.36 9.64
C MET A 37 39.93 -21.31 9.08
N GLU A 38 40.64 -22.44 9.17
CA GLU A 38 42.03 -22.57 8.74
C GLU A 38 42.22 -23.80 7.85
N SER A 39 42.91 -23.64 6.71
CA SER A 39 43.26 -24.76 5.83
C SER A 39 44.52 -24.46 5.01
N SER A 40 45.22 -25.51 4.59
CA SER A 40 46.30 -25.39 3.59
C SER A 40 45.79 -25.33 2.15
N SER A 41 44.47 -25.50 1.93
CA SER A 41 43.83 -25.51 0.62
C SER A 41 42.76 -24.42 0.53
N LEU A 42 42.96 -23.45 -0.38
CA LEU A 42 41.95 -22.43 -0.66
C LEU A 42 40.63 -23.01 -1.19
N LEU A 43 40.70 -24.11 -1.96
CA LEU A 43 39.50 -24.79 -2.46
C LEU A 43 38.64 -25.29 -1.30
N THR A 44 39.26 -26.00 -0.36
CA THR A 44 38.55 -26.57 0.79
C THR A 44 38.02 -25.47 1.72
N LEU A 45 38.76 -24.37 1.88
CA LEU A 45 38.34 -23.22 2.67
C LEU A 45 37.14 -22.49 2.03
N ASN A 46 37.16 -22.27 0.71
CA ASN A 46 36.06 -21.64 -0.02
C ASN A 46 34.79 -22.51 -0.02
N ASP A 47 34.94 -23.83 -0.18
CA ASP A 47 33.81 -24.77 -0.12
C ASP A 47 33.12 -24.74 1.25
N LEU A 48 33.88 -24.63 2.33
CA LEU A 48 33.32 -24.53 3.69
C LEU A 48 32.71 -23.14 3.96
N LEU A 49 33.34 -22.08 3.46
CA LEU A 49 32.81 -20.71 3.55
C LEU A 49 31.44 -20.57 2.88
N ALA A 50 31.24 -21.23 1.73
CA ALA A 50 29.95 -21.23 1.02
C ALA A 50 28.80 -21.86 1.81
N LYS A 51 29.10 -22.57 2.90
CA LYS A 51 28.15 -23.27 3.77
C LYS A 51 27.92 -22.58 5.10
N VAL A 52 28.60 -21.46 5.36
CA VAL A 52 28.39 -20.69 6.59
C VAL A 52 26.97 -20.13 6.59
N SER A 53 26.28 -20.34 7.70
CA SER A 53 24.94 -19.84 7.97
C SER A 53 24.96 -18.88 9.16
N TYR A 54 24.10 -17.87 9.09
CA TYR A 54 23.86 -16.93 10.17
C TYR A 54 22.50 -17.19 10.80
N THR A 55 22.44 -17.29 12.12
CA THR A 55 21.18 -17.37 12.87
C THR A 55 21.10 -16.22 13.87
N SER A 56 20.10 -15.35 13.73
CA SER A 56 19.85 -14.28 14.71
C SER A 56 19.50 -14.86 16.08
N THR A 57 20.10 -14.33 17.14
CA THR A 57 19.75 -14.66 18.54
C THR A 57 18.97 -13.55 19.22
N VAL A 58 18.85 -12.38 18.56
CA VAL A 58 18.04 -11.26 19.02
C VAL A 58 16.73 -11.23 18.25
N TYR A 59 15.61 -11.13 18.96
CA TYR A 59 14.31 -10.89 18.35
C TYR A 59 14.05 -9.40 18.17
N HIS A 60 13.92 -8.96 16.93
CA HIS A 60 13.37 -7.65 16.57
C HIS A 60 12.78 -7.72 15.15
N ILE A 61 11.60 -7.13 14.93
CA ILE A 61 10.82 -7.27 13.68
C ILE A 61 11.56 -6.74 12.44
N HIS A 62 12.41 -5.74 12.63
CA HIS A 62 13.29 -5.19 11.61
C HIS A 62 14.60 -4.76 12.27
N THR A 63 15.68 -5.50 12.06
CA THR A 63 17.00 -5.12 12.58
C THR A 63 18.08 -5.48 11.58
N GLY A 64 19.30 -5.08 11.90
CA GLY A 64 20.47 -5.41 11.10
C GLY A 64 21.64 -5.74 12.00
N ASP A 65 22.52 -6.56 11.47
CA ASP A 65 23.82 -6.88 12.05
C ASP A 65 24.90 -6.48 11.03
N LEU A 66 26.13 -6.32 11.50
CA LEU A 66 27.29 -6.13 10.65
C LEU A 66 28.16 -7.37 10.75
N ALA A 67 28.33 -8.05 9.63
CA ALA A 67 29.30 -9.13 9.52
C ALA A 67 30.65 -8.55 9.08
N SER A 68 31.68 -8.80 9.89
CA SER A 68 33.08 -8.54 9.53
C SER A 68 33.71 -9.85 9.06
N PHE A 69 34.24 -9.83 7.84
CA PHE A 69 35.00 -10.92 7.24
C PHE A 69 36.45 -10.48 7.10
N LYS A 70 37.38 -11.24 7.68
CA LYS A 70 38.82 -10.96 7.60
C LYS A 70 39.57 -12.13 6.98
N PHE A 71 40.45 -11.79 6.05
CA PHE A 71 41.42 -12.69 5.44
C PHE A 71 42.77 -12.00 5.40
N GLU A 72 43.78 -12.57 6.07
CA GLU A 72 45.07 -11.93 6.28
C GLU A 72 44.92 -10.49 6.81
N ASN A 73 45.42 -9.50 6.08
CA ASN A 73 45.38 -8.08 6.45
C ASN A 73 44.18 -7.33 5.87
N HIS A 74 43.23 -8.03 5.24
CA HIS A 74 42.07 -7.43 4.58
C HIS A 74 40.81 -7.70 5.38
N GLU A 75 39.94 -6.68 5.45
CA GLU A 75 38.64 -6.75 6.11
C GLU A 75 37.54 -6.25 5.16
N ALA A 76 36.47 -7.04 5.03
CA ALA A 76 35.23 -6.64 4.40
C ALA A 76 34.13 -6.63 5.45
N VAL A 77 33.38 -5.53 5.52
CA VAL A 77 32.21 -5.41 6.40
C VAL A 77 30.97 -5.28 5.55
N PHE A 78 29.98 -6.13 5.81
CA PHE A 78 28.72 -6.11 5.07
C PHE A 78 27.51 -6.25 6.01
N PRO A 79 26.38 -5.61 5.67
CA PRO A 79 25.18 -5.67 6.50
C PRO A 79 24.44 -7.00 6.31
N ILE A 80 23.98 -7.58 7.40
CA ILE A 80 22.99 -8.65 7.42
C ILE A 80 21.65 -8.03 7.79
N THR A 81 20.67 -8.14 6.90
CA THR A 81 19.32 -7.66 7.17
C THR A 81 18.50 -8.76 7.85
N ILE A 82 18.07 -8.51 9.08
CA ILE A 82 17.29 -9.45 9.89
C ILE A 82 15.84 -8.99 9.84
N LYS A 83 15.00 -9.82 9.24
CA LYS A 83 13.57 -9.56 9.06
C LYS A 83 12.79 -10.76 9.53
N GLN A 84 11.70 -10.51 10.26
CA GLN A 84 10.70 -11.53 10.49
C GLN A 84 9.98 -11.81 9.18
N PRO A 85 9.92 -13.07 8.70
CA PRO A 85 9.11 -13.41 7.54
C PRO A 85 7.64 -13.08 7.79
N HIS A 86 6.98 -12.50 6.78
CA HIS A 86 5.55 -12.25 6.86
C HIS A 86 4.76 -13.53 6.60
N VAL A 87 3.71 -13.76 7.38
CA VAL A 87 2.72 -14.81 7.07
C VAL A 87 1.95 -14.36 5.83
N PRO A 88 1.95 -15.13 4.73
CA PRO A 88 1.26 -14.73 3.51
C PRO A 88 -0.26 -14.73 3.71
N VAL A 89 -0.93 -13.70 3.18
CA VAL A 89 -2.40 -13.66 3.09
C VAL A 89 -2.79 -14.24 1.73
N LEU A 90 -3.41 -15.41 1.76
CA LEU A 90 -3.86 -16.11 0.56
C LEU A 90 -5.37 -15.88 0.34
N TYR A 91 -5.76 -15.75 -0.92
CA TYR A 91 -7.15 -15.60 -1.34
C TYR A 91 -7.50 -16.70 -2.33
N ASP A 92 -8.66 -17.32 -2.16
CA ASP A 92 -9.25 -18.14 -3.20
C ASP A 92 -9.87 -17.21 -4.24
N MET A 93 -9.21 -17.12 -5.38
CA MET A 93 -9.63 -16.22 -6.45
C MET A 93 -10.83 -16.78 -7.23
N GLY A 94 -11.15 -18.07 -7.17
CA GLY A 94 -12.21 -18.62 -8.01
C GLY A 94 -12.00 -18.29 -9.51
N LYS A 95 -13.09 -18.25 -10.29
CA LYS A 95 -13.04 -17.99 -11.75
C LYS A 95 -13.64 -16.65 -12.16
N ASP A 96 -14.62 -16.15 -11.41
CA ASP A 96 -15.38 -14.97 -11.79
C ASP A 96 -14.80 -13.70 -11.16
N ILE A 97 -14.91 -12.56 -11.83
CA ILE A 97 -14.41 -11.28 -11.30
C ILE A 97 -15.04 -10.91 -9.94
N SER A 98 -16.26 -11.39 -9.68
CA SER A 98 -16.97 -11.20 -8.42
C SER A 98 -16.33 -11.91 -7.22
N SER A 99 -15.48 -12.92 -7.41
CA SER A 99 -14.68 -13.50 -6.32
C SER A 99 -13.35 -12.76 -6.11
N HIS A 100 -12.90 -11.96 -7.08
CA HIS A 100 -11.66 -11.17 -6.97
C HIS A 100 -11.90 -9.80 -6.34
N VAL A 101 -13.04 -9.18 -6.64
CA VAL A 101 -13.30 -7.76 -6.37
C VAL A 101 -14.66 -7.54 -5.72
N THR A 102 -14.66 -6.70 -4.69
CA THR A 102 -15.87 -6.08 -4.13
C THR A 102 -15.88 -4.60 -4.52
N ILE A 103 -17.00 -4.09 -5.02
CA ILE A 103 -17.14 -2.65 -5.24
C ILE A 103 -17.51 -2.00 -3.91
N ILE A 104 -16.85 -0.91 -3.56
CA ILE A 104 -17.17 -0.17 -2.35
C ILE A 104 -17.40 1.31 -2.67
N THR A 105 -18.37 1.89 -1.99
CA THR A 105 -18.71 3.30 -2.13
C THR A 105 -19.14 3.88 -0.78
N LYS A 106 -19.13 5.21 -0.72
CA LYS A 106 -19.66 5.96 0.41
C LYS A 106 -20.64 7.01 -0.09
N THR A 107 -21.79 7.07 0.55
CA THR A 107 -22.85 8.04 0.25
C THR A 107 -23.09 8.99 1.42
N PHE A 108 -23.60 10.18 1.10
CA PHE A 108 -24.11 11.15 2.07
C PHE A 108 -25.10 12.07 1.39
N LEU A 109 -26.40 11.93 1.70
CA LEU A 109 -27.45 12.78 1.11
C LEU A 109 -27.47 12.77 -0.43
N ARG A 110 -27.04 11.67 -1.06
CA ARG A 110 -26.87 11.52 -2.52
C ARG A 110 -27.52 10.25 -3.07
N TYR A 111 -28.71 9.89 -2.56
CA TYR A 111 -29.41 8.66 -2.99
C TYR A 111 -29.82 8.68 -4.47
N THR A 112 -30.07 9.85 -5.05
CA THR A 112 -30.38 9.95 -6.48
C THR A 112 -29.18 9.50 -7.31
N GLU A 113 -27.98 9.99 -6.97
CA GLU A 113 -26.73 9.62 -7.62
C GLU A 113 -26.37 8.15 -7.34
N LEU A 114 -26.47 7.70 -6.09
CA LEU A 114 -26.18 6.34 -5.69
C LEU A 114 -27.04 5.32 -6.45
N LYS A 115 -28.34 5.58 -6.64
CA LYS A 115 -29.24 4.67 -7.40
C LYS A 115 -28.80 4.58 -8.86
N VAL A 116 -28.33 5.66 -9.47
CA VAL A 116 -27.78 5.63 -10.84
C VAL A 116 -26.49 4.81 -10.90
N LEU A 117 -25.59 4.99 -9.92
CA LEU A 117 -24.38 4.17 -9.80
C LEU A 117 -24.75 2.68 -9.73
N LEU A 118 -25.60 2.28 -8.78
CA LEU A 118 -26.01 0.89 -8.57
C LEU A 118 -26.66 0.27 -9.81
N ASN A 119 -27.54 1.01 -10.48
CA ASN A 119 -28.16 0.57 -11.73
C ASN A 119 -27.11 0.34 -12.82
N SER A 120 -26.15 1.26 -12.98
CA SER A 120 -25.07 1.09 -13.96
C SER A 120 -24.14 -0.07 -13.63
N ILE A 121 -23.83 -0.32 -12.34
CA ILE A 121 -23.07 -1.50 -11.92
C ILE A 121 -23.80 -2.76 -12.36
N ARG A 122 -25.10 -2.87 -12.08
CA ARG A 122 -25.87 -4.08 -12.41
C ARG A 122 -26.00 -4.35 -13.90
N GLN A 123 -25.86 -3.32 -14.75
CA GLN A 123 -25.83 -3.50 -16.21
C GLN A 123 -24.57 -4.22 -16.71
N PHE A 124 -23.42 -4.06 -16.03
CA PHE A 124 -22.14 -4.61 -16.47
C PHE A 124 -21.63 -5.76 -15.58
N TYR A 125 -22.00 -5.76 -14.29
CA TYR A 125 -21.57 -6.72 -13.27
C TYR A 125 -22.78 -7.07 -12.38
N SER A 126 -23.65 -7.97 -12.85
CA SER A 126 -24.92 -8.26 -12.19
C SER A 126 -24.75 -8.84 -10.77
N ASN A 127 -23.72 -9.66 -10.55
CA ASN A 127 -23.54 -10.44 -9.32
C ASN A 127 -22.36 -9.95 -8.45
N ILE A 128 -21.72 -8.83 -8.80
CA ILE A 128 -20.64 -8.29 -7.97
C ILE A 128 -21.20 -7.67 -6.70
N GLU A 129 -20.55 -7.97 -5.57
CA GLU A 129 -20.89 -7.40 -4.27
C GLU A 129 -20.61 -5.89 -4.26
N VAL A 130 -21.58 -5.12 -3.72
CA VAL A 130 -21.45 -3.68 -3.53
C VAL A 130 -21.66 -3.35 -2.06
N ILE A 131 -20.64 -2.79 -1.42
CA ILE A 131 -20.71 -2.31 -0.04
C ILE A 131 -20.89 -0.80 -0.04
N ILE A 132 -21.91 -0.33 0.67
CA ILE A 132 -22.26 1.08 0.78
C ILE A 132 -22.08 1.48 2.24
N ALA A 133 -21.15 2.41 2.50
CA ALA A 133 -21.08 3.12 3.78
C ALA A 133 -21.89 4.41 3.70
N ASP A 134 -22.82 4.60 4.63
CA ASP A 134 -23.76 5.73 4.59
C ASP A 134 -23.78 6.46 5.93
N ASP A 135 -23.37 7.72 5.92
CA ASP A 135 -23.40 8.61 7.09
C ASP A 135 -24.45 9.73 6.93
N SER A 136 -25.51 9.49 6.15
CA SER A 136 -26.63 10.42 5.99
C SER A 136 -27.39 10.62 7.30
N PHE A 137 -28.02 11.78 7.46
CA PHE A 137 -28.82 12.07 8.66
C PHE A 137 -30.09 11.23 8.75
N GLU A 138 -30.73 11.01 7.60
CA GLU A 138 -31.97 10.25 7.45
C GLU A 138 -31.74 9.19 6.38
N PRO A 139 -31.16 8.03 6.73
CA PRO A 139 -30.75 7.09 5.72
C PRO A 139 -31.91 6.42 4.98
N GLU A 140 -31.88 6.41 3.65
CA GLU A 140 -32.78 5.57 2.85
C GLU A 140 -32.30 4.11 2.92
N HIS A 141 -33.22 3.17 3.18
CA HIS A 141 -32.87 1.76 3.22
C HIS A 141 -32.69 1.19 1.81
N ILE A 142 -31.44 1.15 1.33
CA ILE A 142 -31.07 0.54 0.06
C ILE A 142 -31.06 -0.98 0.18
N THR A 143 -31.81 -1.67 -0.68
CA THR A 143 -31.90 -3.13 -0.76
C THR A 143 -31.63 -3.63 -2.17
N GLY A 144 -31.20 -4.88 -2.29
CA GLY A 144 -30.98 -5.57 -3.54
C GLY A 144 -30.07 -6.77 -3.35
N GLU A 145 -30.03 -7.67 -4.34
CA GLU A 145 -29.06 -8.75 -4.35
C GLU A 145 -27.64 -8.18 -4.42
N HIS A 146 -26.70 -8.82 -3.69
CA HIS A 146 -25.29 -8.42 -3.65
C HIS A 146 -25.07 -6.95 -3.24
N ILE A 147 -25.94 -6.43 -2.36
CA ILE A 147 -25.79 -5.11 -1.75
C ILE A 147 -25.70 -5.29 -0.23
N ARG A 148 -24.61 -4.82 0.37
CA ARG A 148 -24.50 -4.61 1.82
C ARG A 148 -24.49 -3.12 2.12
N HIS A 149 -25.53 -2.67 2.81
CA HIS A 149 -25.68 -1.27 3.20
C HIS A 149 -25.41 -1.09 4.70
N TYR A 150 -24.37 -0.34 5.05
CA TYR A 150 -23.96 -0.07 6.43
C TYR A 150 -24.20 1.39 6.78
N ILE A 151 -25.07 1.60 7.77
CA ILE A 151 -25.41 2.92 8.27
C ILE A 151 -24.47 3.30 9.42
N MET A 152 -23.89 4.49 9.31
CA MET A 152 -23.00 5.11 10.28
C MET A 152 -23.72 6.21 11.06
N PRO A 153 -23.16 6.66 12.20
CA PRO A 153 -23.54 7.93 12.77
C PRO A 153 -23.49 9.04 11.71
N PRO A 154 -24.35 10.06 11.78
CA PRO A 154 -24.38 11.08 10.73
C PRO A 154 -23.08 11.87 10.60
N ALA A 155 -22.75 12.27 9.37
CA ALA A 155 -21.68 13.20 9.01
C ALA A 155 -20.28 12.86 9.56
N GLN A 156 -19.93 11.57 9.64
CA GLN A 156 -18.59 11.13 10.06
C GLN A 156 -17.50 11.44 9.02
N GLY A 157 -17.89 11.70 7.77
CA GLY A 157 -16.99 12.18 6.73
C GLY A 157 -16.39 11.07 5.87
N TRP A 158 -15.56 11.49 4.92
CA TRP A 158 -15.13 10.62 3.81
C TRP A 158 -14.28 9.44 4.26
N PHE A 159 -13.27 9.69 5.09
CA PHE A 159 -12.29 8.67 5.49
C PHE A 159 -12.86 7.66 6.49
N ALA A 160 -13.75 8.10 7.39
CA ALA A 160 -14.48 7.19 8.27
C ALA A 160 -15.34 6.19 7.48
N GLY A 161 -16.09 6.66 6.47
CA GLY A 161 -16.90 5.79 5.62
C GLY A 161 -16.06 4.87 4.73
N ARG A 162 -14.90 5.33 4.23
CA ARG A 162 -13.94 4.47 3.52
C ARG A 162 -13.45 3.32 4.39
N ASN A 163 -13.03 3.60 5.63
CA ASN A 163 -12.60 2.56 6.56
C ASN A 163 -13.71 1.55 6.83
N LEU A 164 -14.94 2.03 7.08
CA LEU A 164 -16.06 1.12 7.29
C LEU A 164 -16.24 0.21 6.07
N ALA A 165 -16.33 0.76 4.86
CA ALA A 165 -16.54 -0.05 3.68
C ALA A 165 -15.40 -1.08 3.45
N VAL A 166 -14.14 -0.66 3.57
CA VAL A 166 -12.97 -1.54 3.44
C VAL A 166 -12.92 -2.62 4.53
N SER A 167 -13.36 -2.32 5.75
CA SER A 167 -13.41 -3.30 6.84
C SER A 167 -14.40 -4.45 6.60
N GLN A 168 -15.35 -4.25 5.68
CA GLN A 168 -16.37 -5.23 5.33
C GLN A 168 -16.03 -6.00 4.04
N VAL A 169 -14.91 -5.70 3.38
CA VAL A 169 -14.45 -6.41 2.17
C VAL A 169 -13.80 -7.74 2.55
N THR A 170 -14.17 -8.79 1.82
CA THR A 170 -13.62 -10.15 2.01
C THR A 170 -12.83 -10.66 0.79
N THR A 171 -12.90 -9.95 -0.33
CA THR A 171 -12.17 -10.28 -1.57
C THR A 171 -10.74 -9.72 -1.54
N LYS A 172 -9.84 -10.30 -2.36
CA LYS A 172 -8.43 -9.86 -2.46
C LYS A 172 -8.29 -8.37 -2.79
N TYR A 173 -9.17 -7.89 -3.66
CA TYR A 173 -9.23 -6.49 -4.06
C TYR A 173 -10.58 -5.87 -3.77
N PHE A 174 -10.60 -4.55 -3.69
CA PHE A 174 -11.81 -3.77 -3.84
C PHE A 174 -11.63 -2.67 -4.89
N LEU A 175 -12.74 -2.26 -5.49
CA LEU A 175 -12.80 -1.11 -6.37
C LEU A 175 -13.50 0.04 -5.64
N TRP A 176 -12.78 1.14 -5.40
CA TRP A 176 -13.37 2.35 -4.85
C TRP A 176 -14.04 3.17 -5.96
N VAL A 177 -15.30 3.54 -5.74
CA VAL A 177 -16.09 4.42 -6.61
C VAL A 177 -16.84 5.47 -5.79
N ASP A 178 -16.91 6.70 -6.30
CA ASP A 178 -17.78 7.73 -5.71
C ASP A 178 -19.24 7.48 -6.14
N ASP A 179 -20.20 7.84 -5.28
CA ASP A 179 -21.63 7.58 -5.49
C ASP A 179 -22.22 8.24 -6.76
N ASP A 180 -21.53 9.23 -7.34
CA ASP A 180 -21.90 9.95 -8.55
C ASP A 180 -21.14 9.49 -9.80
N PHE A 181 -20.51 8.32 -9.75
CA PHE A 181 -19.95 7.64 -10.91
C PHE A 181 -20.98 6.83 -11.68
N VAL A 182 -20.64 6.47 -12.92
CA VAL A 182 -21.46 5.64 -13.81
C VAL A 182 -20.57 4.63 -14.51
N PHE A 183 -20.91 3.35 -14.39
CA PHE A 183 -20.25 2.30 -15.14
C PHE A 183 -20.61 2.39 -16.63
N THR A 184 -19.60 2.18 -17.47
CA THR A 184 -19.74 2.21 -18.93
C THR A 184 -19.09 0.98 -19.54
N GLU A 185 -19.20 0.81 -20.85
CA GLU A 185 -18.49 -0.25 -21.58
C GLU A 185 -16.97 -0.22 -21.36
N ASN A 186 -16.40 0.96 -21.02
CA ASN A 186 -14.97 1.17 -20.77
C ASN A 186 -14.55 0.89 -19.31
N THR A 187 -15.50 0.59 -18.43
CA THR A 187 -15.23 0.30 -17.01
C THR A 187 -14.97 -1.20 -16.83
N LYS A 188 -13.81 -1.67 -17.30
CA LYS A 188 -13.38 -3.07 -17.24
C LYS A 188 -12.56 -3.37 -15.97
N ILE A 189 -13.18 -4.01 -14.98
CA ILE A 189 -12.52 -4.33 -13.70
C ILE A 189 -11.43 -5.38 -13.91
N GLU A 190 -11.66 -6.33 -14.80
CA GLU A 190 -10.74 -7.42 -15.14
C GLU A 190 -9.37 -6.87 -15.59
N LYS A 191 -9.38 -5.79 -16.39
CA LYS A 191 -8.16 -5.12 -16.85
C LYS A 191 -7.34 -4.53 -15.69
N MET A 192 -7.99 -4.04 -14.64
CA MET A 192 -7.30 -3.53 -13.45
C MET A 192 -6.73 -4.68 -12.63
N VAL A 193 -7.48 -5.78 -12.48
CA VAL A 193 -6.99 -7.00 -11.79
C VAL A 193 -5.82 -7.62 -12.53
N GLU A 194 -5.86 -7.68 -13.86
CA GLU A 194 -4.78 -8.18 -14.71
C GLU A 194 -3.44 -7.49 -14.39
N VAL A 195 -3.44 -6.15 -14.32
CA VAL A 195 -2.26 -5.36 -13.95
C VAL A 195 -1.79 -5.67 -12.51
N MET A 196 -2.74 -5.78 -11.56
CA MET A 196 -2.44 -6.06 -10.15
C MET A 196 -1.86 -7.47 -9.92
N GLU A 197 -2.25 -8.47 -10.72
CA GLU A 197 -1.71 -9.83 -10.63
C GLU A 197 -0.36 -9.96 -11.36
N ALA A 198 -0.19 -9.24 -12.49
CA ALA A 198 1.06 -9.26 -13.24
C ALA A 198 2.22 -8.53 -12.51
N VAL A 199 1.89 -7.62 -11.58
CA VAL A 199 2.86 -6.93 -10.72
C VAL A 199 2.51 -7.18 -9.25
N PRO A 200 2.95 -8.30 -8.65
CA PRO A 200 2.55 -8.70 -7.28
C PRO A 200 2.94 -7.73 -6.17
N GLU A 201 3.90 -6.84 -6.40
CA GLU A 201 4.26 -5.78 -5.45
C GLU A 201 3.26 -4.61 -5.46
N LEU A 202 2.39 -4.51 -6.47
CA LEU A 202 1.46 -3.40 -6.62
C LEU A 202 0.27 -3.52 -5.65
N ASP A 203 -0.04 -2.43 -4.95
CA ASP A 203 -1.12 -2.38 -3.97
C ASP A 203 -2.32 -1.55 -4.44
N VAL A 204 -2.10 -0.57 -5.34
CA VAL A 204 -3.16 0.29 -5.87
C VAL A 204 -2.94 0.58 -7.35
N VAL A 205 -3.98 0.43 -8.16
CA VAL A 205 -4.00 0.90 -9.55
C VAL A 205 -5.18 1.86 -9.78
N GLY A 206 -4.88 3.09 -10.18
CA GLY A 206 -5.88 4.11 -10.49
C GLY A 206 -6.25 4.13 -11.97
N GLY A 207 -7.55 4.24 -12.25
CA GLY A 207 -8.09 4.45 -13.59
C GLY A 207 -8.26 5.93 -13.93
N SER A 208 -9.11 6.20 -14.93
CA SER A 208 -9.53 7.55 -15.31
C SER A 208 -11.03 7.79 -15.05
N VAL A 209 -11.41 9.05 -14.83
CA VAL A 209 -12.82 9.47 -14.76
C VAL A 209 -13.09 10.37 -15.95
N GLN A 210 -13.99 9.94 -16.84
CA GLN A 210 -14.24 10.59 -18.14
C GLN A 210 -12.94 10.85 -18.93
N GLY A 211 -12.01 9.89 -18.90
CA GLY A 211 -10.71 9.98 -19.57
C GLY A 211 -9.65 10.83 -18.85
N ASN A 212 -9.99 11.47 -17.72
CA ASN A 212 -9.02 12.23 -16.92
C ASN A 212 -8.42 11.35 -15.82
N GLN A 213 -7.08 11.32 -15.73
CA GLN A 213 -6.38 10.65 -14.64
C GLN A 213 -5.98 11.65 -13.54
N PHE A 214 -6.19 11.26 -12.28
CA PHE A 214 -5.93 12.10 -11.10
C PHE A 214 -4.78 11.53 -10.26
N TYR A 215 -3.60 11.44 -10.86
CA TYR A 215 -2.40 10.94 -10.19
C TYR A 215 -1.44 12.06 -9.78
N PHE A 216 -0.55 11.74 -8.84
CA PHE A 216 0.49 12.65 -8.37
C PHE A 216 1.70 11.87 -7.83
N SER A 217 2.85 12.56 -7.74
CA SER A 217 4.03 12.07 -7.04
C SER A 217 4.24 12.87 -5.76
N ILE A 218 4.79 12.21 -4.74
CA ILE A 218 5.20 12.80 -3.48
C ILE A 218 6.70 12.57 -3.32
N LEU A 219 7.42 13.64 -2.98
CA LEU A 219 8.80 13.57 -2.50
C LEU A 219 8.80 13.92 -1.01
N TYR A 220 9.49 13.12 -0.21
CA TYR A 220 9.69 13.36 1.21
C TYR A 220 11.13 13.74 1.48
N GLU A 221 11.30 14.93 2.06
CA GLU A 221 12.56 15.40 2.61
C GLU A 221 12.49 15.20 4.11
N GLN A 222 13.28 14.24 4.62
CA GLN A 222 13.40 14.03 6.05
C GLN A 222 13.98 15.28 6.70
N GLY A 223 13.33 15.73 7.78
CA GLY A 223 13.79 16.88 8.56
C GLY A 223 14.53 16.44 9.82
N GLU A 224 15.00 17.44 10.56
CA GLU A 224 15.60 17.22 11.88
C GLU A 224 14.55 16.76 12.89
N GLU A 225 15.01 16.05 13.94
CA GLU A 225 14.16 15.46 14.97
C GLU A 225 13.22 16.47 15.63
N MET A 226 13.66 17.71 15.81
CA MET A 226 12.85 18.76 16.47
C MET A 226 11.94 19.52 15.51
N GLU A 227 12.28 19.61 14.22
CA GLU A 227 11.55 20.43 13.26
C GLU A 227 10.55 19.62 12.43
N GLY A 228 10.84 18.35 12.14
CA GLY A 228 10.03 17.56 11.22
C GLY A 228 10.36 17.80 9.76
N GLY A 229 9.92 16.86 8.91
CA GLY A 229 10.23 16.83 7.49
C GLY A 229 9.26 17.63 6.61
N CYS A 230 9.52 17.62 5.31
CA CYS A 230 8.72 18.32 4.32
C CYS A 230 8.26 17.37 3.20
N LEU A 231 7.02 17.52 2.77
CA LEU A 231 6.49 16.85 1.57
C LEU A 231 6.38 17.83 0.40
N TYR A 232 6.74 17.37 -0.79
CA TYR A 232 6.43 18.03 -2.05
C TYR A 232 5.51 17.14 -2.89
N ARG A 233 4.26 17.57 -3.08
CA ARG A 233 3.25 16.86 -3.87
C ARG A 233 3.10 17.51 -5.24
N LYS A 234 3.61 16.84 -6.28
CA LYS A 234 3.59 17.30 -7.67
C LYS A 234 2.40 16.71 -8.42
N SER A 235 1.51 17.59 -8.88
CA SER A 235 0.36 17.21 -9.70
C SER A 235 0.81 16.61 -11.03
N LYS A 236 0.14 15.53 -11.47
CA LYS A 236 0.52 14.79 -12.69
C LYS A 236 1.98 14.31 -12.70
N GLY A 237 2.61 14.20 -11.53
CA GLY A 237 3.92 13.57 -11.37
C GLY A 237 3.80 12.05 -11.49
N LYS A 238 4.63 11.44 -12.34
CA LYS A 238 4.74 10.00 -12.54
C LYS A 238 6.20 9.59 -12.67
N PHE A 239 6.49 8.33 -12.37
CA PHE A 239 7.81 7.73 -12.49
C PHE A 239 7.88 6.89 -13.77
N HIS A 240 8.67 5.81 -13.76
CA HIS A 240 8.79 4.89 -14.89
C HIS A 240 7.53 4.03 -15.06
N SER A 241 7.39 3.44 -16.24
CA SER A 241 6.28 2.54 -16.56
C SER A 241 6.39 1.20 -15.83
N LEU A 242 5.26 0.53 -15.62
CA LEU A 242 5.26 -0.83 -15.11
C LEU A 242 5.88 -1.81 -16.13
N PRO A 243 6.62 -2.85 -15.70
CA PRO A 243 7.07 -3.91 -16.57
C PRO A 243 5.88 -4.58 -17.28
N GLY A 244 5.94 -4.73 -18.61
CA GLY A 244 4.86 -5.35 -19.41
C GLY A 244 3.64 -4.46 -19.69
N TYR A 245 3.49 -3.32 -19.01
CA TYR A 245 2.37 -2.38 -19.17
C TYR A 245 2.89 -0.94 -19.39
N PRO A 246 3.43 -0.61 -20.58
CA PRO A 246 4.09 0.68 -20.85
C PRO A 246 3.16 1.90 -20.72
N GLU A 247 1.85 1.72 -20.82
CA GLU A 247 0.81 2.71 -20.61
C GLU A 247 0.52 3.03 -19.13
N CYS A 248 1.00 2.19 -18.22
CA CYS A 248 0.79 2.30 -16.79
C CYS A 248 2.07 2.83 -16.14
N TYR A 249 1.95 3.84 -15.29
CA TYR A 249 3.10 4.48 -14.67
C TYR A 249 3.02 4.41 -13.16
N LEU A 250 4.16 4.16 -12.51
CA LEU A 250 4.26 4.31 -11.07
C LEU A 250 3.99 5.76 -10.68
N ALA A 251 3.30 5.94 -9.56
CA ALA A 251 2.96 7.22 -8.95
C ALA A 251 3.04 7.09 -7.42
N SER A 252 2.87 8.19 -6.70
CA SER A 252 2.74 8.13 -5.23
C SER A 252 1.28 8.05 -4.80
N GLY A 253 0.33 8.47 -5.64
CA GLY A 253 -1.09 8.35 -5.33
C GLY A 253 -2.00 8.62 -6.52
N VAL A 254 -3.24 8.15 -6.39
CA VAL A 254 -4.34 8.27 -7.37
C VAL A 254 -5.62 8.67 -6.64
N VAL A 255 -6.51 9.44 -7.27
CA VAL A 255 -7.69 9.97 -6.59
C VAL A 255 -8.99 9.44 -7.21
N ASN A 256 -9.95 9.11 -6.34
CA ASN A 256 -11.35 8.71 -6.59
C ASN A 256 -11.66 7.40 -7.32
N PHE A 257 -10.93 6.98 -8.35
CA PHE A 257 -11.25 5.73 -9.06
C PHE A 257 -10.04 4.82 -9.11
N PHE A 258 -10.02 3.82 -8.23
CA PHE A 258 -8.90 2.90 -8.10
C PHE A 258 -9.33 1.52 -7.61
N LEU A 259 -8.63 0.50 -8.09
CA LEU A 259 -8.65 -0.84 -7.54
C LEU A 259 -7.47 -0.96 -6.56
N ALA A 260 -7.70 -1.53 -5.39
CA ALA A 260 -6.66 -1.70 -4.40
C ALA A 260 -6.72 -3.05 -3.71
N ARG A 261 -5.56 -3.51 -3.24
CA ARG A 261 -5.41 -4.72 -2.44
C ARG A 261 -5.93 -4.48 -1.03
N THR A 262 -6.86 -5.33 -0.59
CA THR A 262 -7.64 -5.11 0.63
C THR A 262 -6.76 -5.02 1.87
N ASP A 263 -5.84 -5.97 2.08
CA ASP A 263 -4.98 -6.01 3.27
C ASP A 263 -3.96 -4.86 3.31
N ALA A 264 -3.43 -4.46 2.15
CA ALA A 264 -2.51 -3.32 2.05
C ALA A 264 -3.19 -2.01 2.48
N VAL A 265 -4.42 -1.76 2.01
CA VAL A 265 -5.18 -0.58 2.41
C VAL A 265 -5.60 -0.65 3.88
N GLN A 266 -5.99 -1.82 4.38
CA GLN A 266 -6.32 -2.01 5.80
C GLN A 266 -5.12 -1.71 6.73
N ARG A 267 -3.89 -2.06 6.31
CA ARG A 267 -2.67 -1.75 7.08
C ARG A 267 -2.38 -0.25 7.19
N VAL A 268 -2.67 0.52 6.14
CA VAL A 268 -2.46 1.98 6.14
C VAL A 268 -3.63 2.70 6.83
N GLY A 269 -4.86 2.36 6.45
CA GLY A 269 -6.08 2.99 6.95
C GLY A 269 -6.29 4.43 6.45
N PHE A 270 -7.53 4.87 6.43
CA PHE A 270 -7.89 6.26 6.15
C PHE A 270 -8.06 7.02 7.47
N ASP A 271 -7.38 8.13 7.72
CA ASP A 271 -7.52 8.85 9.00
C ASP A 271 -8.92 9.46 9.19
N PRO A 272 -9.77 8.94 10.10
CA PRO A 272 -11.14 9.42 10.25
C PRO A 272 -11.24 10.84 10.81
N LYS A 273 -10.13 11.41 11.33
CA LYS A 273 -10.09 12.83 11.73
C LYS A 273 -10.23 13.77 10.53
N LEU A 274 -9.93 13.30 9.31
CA LEU A 274 -10.05 14.06 8.07
C LEU A 274 -11.44 13.85 7.44
N GLN A 275 -12.42 14.62 7.90
CA GLN A 275 -13.82 14.42 7.49
C GLN A 275 -14.15 14.98 6.10
N ARG A 276 -13.63 16.18 5.78
CA ARG A 276 -14.00 16.97 4.58
C ARG A 276 -12.81 17.37 3.71
N VAL A 277 -11.59 17.22 4.23
CA VAL A 277 -10.36 17.60 3.52
C VAL A 277 -9.41 16.43 3.55
N ALA A 278 -9.46 15.61 2.52
CA ALA A 278 -8.37 14.71 2.21
C ALA A 278 -8.49 14.17 0.78
N HIS A 279 -7.41 14.24 0.00
CA HIS A 279 -7.28 13.56 -1.30
C HIS A 279 -5.94 12.84 -1.42
N SER A 280 -4.88 13.39 -0.82
CA SER A 280 -3.52 12.84 -0.88
C SER A 280 -3.11 12.15 0.41
N GLU A 281 -3.82 12.40 1.50
CA GLU A 281 -3.39 12.12 2.88
C GLU A 281 -3.31 10.62 3.15
N PHE A 282 -4.22 9.81 2.60
CA PHE A 282 -4.09 8.35 2.62
C PHE A 282 -2.78 7.87 1.98
N PHE A 283 -2.38 8.46 0.86
CA PHE A 283 -1.16 8.09 0.15
C PHE A 283 0.10 8.69 0.80
N MET A 284 -0.04 9.80 1.53
CA MET A 284 1.03 10.34 2.37
C MET A 284 1.33 9.38 3.54
N ASP A 285 0.28 8.89 4.20
CA ASP A 285 0.40 7.93 5.29
C ASP A 285 0.89 6.56 4.78
N GLY A 286 0.53 6.19 3.55
CA GLY A 286 1.00 4.98 2.88
C GLY A 286 2.36 5.12 2.17
N LEU A 287 3.03 6.28 2.24
CA LEU A 287 4.29 6.50 1.54
C LEU A 287 5.37 5.53 2.06
N GLY A 288 6.00 4.79 1.15
CA GLY A 288 6.97 3.74 1.50
C GLY A 288 6.34 2.41 1.94
N SER A 289 5.01 2.34 2.06
CA SER A 289 4.27 1.10 2.39
C SER A 289 3.36 0.63 1.25
N LEU A 290 2.84 1.53 0.42
CA LEU A 290 2.01 1.22 -0.74
C LEU A 290 2.80 1.42 -2.02
N MET A 291 2.73 0.45 -2.93
CA MET A 291 3.12 0.66 -4.32
C MET A 291 1.90 1.02 -5.17
N VAL A 292 1.98 2.15 -5.87
CA VAL A 292 0.83 2.75 -6.58
C VAL A 292 1.17 2.98 -8.05
N ALA A 293 0.22 2.66 -8.92
CA ALA A 293 0.30 2.96 -10.34
C ALA A 293 -0.96 3.65 -10.85
N THR A 294 -0.84 4.32 -11.99
CA THR A 294 -1.96 4.88 -12.74
C THR A 294 -1.97 4.33 -14.16
N CYS A 295 -3.14 3.89 -14.62
CA CYS A 295 -3.37 3.31 -15.93
C CYS A 295 -4.55 4.01 -16.59
N GLY A 296 -4.34 4.62 -17.76
CA GLY A 296 -5.38 5.42 -18.42
C GLY A 296 -6.44 4.61 -19.18
N GLN A 297 -6.23 3.31 -19.35
CA GLN A 297 -7.05 2.46 -20.24
C GLN A 297 -8.44 2.15 -19.70
N VAL A 298 -8.61 2.07 -18.38
CA VAL A 298 -9.91 1.83 -17.75
C VAL A 298 -10.50 3.16 -17.31
N SER A 299 -11.72 3.43 -17.77
CA SER A 299 -12.40 4.71 -17.53
C SER A 299 -13.77 4.48 -16.93
N ILE A 300 -14.12 5.31 -15.95
CA ILE A 300 -15.47 5.38 -15.38
C ILE A 300 -16.15 6.70 -15.77
N GLY A 301 -17.46 6.66 -15.97
CA GLY A 301 -18.26 7.85 -16.21
C GLY A 301 -18.50 8.64 -14.92
N HIS A 302 -18.94 9.89 -15.08
CA HIS A 302 -19.38 10.76 -13.99
C HIS A 302 -20.75 11.33 -14.35
N GLN A 303 -21.68 11.36 -13.38
CA GLN A 303 -23.02 11.88 -13.60
C GLN A 303 -22.99 13.40 -13.80
N PRO A 304 -23.79 13.95 -14.73
CA PRO A 304 -23.93 15.40 -14.86
C PRO A 304 -24.64 15.97 -13.63
N LYS A 305 -24.31 17.21 -13.26
CA LYS A 305 -24.99 17.94 -12.18
C LYS A 305 -26.38 18.38 -12.66
N THR A 306 -27.38 17.52 -12.49
CA THR A 306 -28.75 17.75 -12.99
C THR A 306 -29.67 18.49 -12.01
N GLY A 307 -29.25 18.68 -10.76
CA GLY A 307 -30.09 19.31 -9.72
C GLY A 307 -31.29 18.46 -9.27
N LYS A 308 -31.33 17.18 -9.66
CA LYS A 308 -32.43 16.26 -9.31
C LYS A 308 -32.41 15.76 -7.88
N ASN A 309 -31.26 15.86 -7.21
CA ASN A 309 -31.14 15.45 -5.81
C ASN A 309 -31.85 16.46 -4.89
N PRO A 310 -32.92 16.04 -4.16
CA PRO A 310 -33.67 16.93 -3.29
C PRO A 310 -32.82 17.48 -2.13
N ASP A 311 -31.79 16.76 -1.70
CA ASP A 311 -30.89 17.16 -0.62
C ASP A 311 -29.69 17.99 -1.09
N ALA A 312 -29.60 18.36 -2.37
CA ALA A 312 -28.43 19.05 -2.93
C ALA A 312 -28.01 20.30 -2.13
N ALA A 313 -28.98 21.08 -1.64
CA ALA A 313 -28.71 22.27 -0.83
C ALA A 313 -28.18 21.93 0.58
N ARG A 314 -28.64 20.82 1.18
CA ARG A 314 -28.15 20.31 2.48
C ARG A 314 -26.74 19.75 2.29
N TYR A 315 -26.54 18.92 1.28
CA TYR A 315 -25.24 18.34 0.90
C TYR A 315 -24.17 19.40 0.66
N ALA A 316 -24.50 20.48 -0.08
CA ALA A 316 -23.56 21.56 -0.40
C ALA A 316 -22.91 22.19 0.84
N LYS A 317 -23.61 22.24 1.99
CA LYS A 317 -23.09 22.76 3.26
C LYS A 317 -21.95 21.92 3.84
N PHE A 318 -21.87 20.63 3.49
CA PHE A 318 -20.85 19.70 3.97
C PHE A 318 -19.74 19.44 2.95
N ARG A 319 -19.96 19.81 1.69
CA ARG A 319 -18.99 19.61 0.59
C ARG A 319 -17.77 20.52 0.72
N ALA A 320 -17.98 21.77 1.13
CA ALA A 320 -16.89 22.74 1.25
C ALA A 320 -16.15 22.56 2.59
N SER A 321 -14.82 22.57 2.52
CA SER A 321 -13.99 22.64 3.72
C SER A 321 -14.01 24.04 4.33
N SER A 322 -14.03 24.12 5.65
CA SER A 322 -13.86 25.38 6.37
C SER A 322 -12.37 25.76 6.51
N ARG A 323 -12.09 27.02 6.88
CA ARG A 323 -10.73 27.45 7.22
C ARG A 323 -10.18 26.66 8.43
N SER A 324 -11.03 26.38 9.42
CA SER A 324 -10.68 25.56 10.57
C SER A 324 -10.33 24.13 10.19
N ASP A 325 -11.03 23.52 9.22
CA ASP A 325 -10.70 22.16 8.74
C ASP A 325 -9.28 22.13 8.14
N ASN A 326 -8.91 23.17 7.38
CA ASN A 326 -7.58 23.28 6.79
C ASN A 326 -6.50 23.53 7.85
N THR A 327 -6.75 24.39 8.84
CA THR A 327 -5.82 24.61 9.97
C THR A 327 -5.64 23.33 10.80
N PHE A 328 -6.74 22.64 11.12
CA PHE A 328 -6.69 21.36 11.83
C PHE A 328 -5.90 20.31 11.05
N LYS A 329 -6.11 20.21 9.74
CA LYS A 329 -5.36 19.30 8.88
C LYS A 329 -3.84 19.54 8.94
N LEU A 330 -3.41 20.80 8.88
CA LEU A 330 -1.99 21.14 8.99
C LEU A 330 -1.40 20.75 10.35
N LEU A 331 -2.13 21.00 11.44
CA LEU A 331 -1.73 20.55 12.78
C LEU A 331 -1.65 19.02 12.86
N LEU A 332 -2.62 18.31 12.28
CA LEU A 332 -2.62 16.86 12.23
C LEU A 332 -1.39 16.33 11.51
N HIS A 333 -1.00 16.92 10.36
CA HIS A 333 0.22 16.52 9.65
C HIS A 333 1.49 16.69 10.50
N PHE A 334 1.58 17.78 11.26
CA PHE A 334 2.70 17.96 12.17
C PHE A 334 2.71 16.89 13.27
N PHE A 335 1.63 16.74 14.03
CA PHE A 335 1.63 15.82 15.18
C PHE A 335 1.62 14.34 14.79
N LYS A 336 1.00 13.99 13.67
CA LYS A 336 0.88 12.59 13.22
C LYS A 336 2.11 12.15 12.42
N ASN A 337 2.51 12.96 11.44
CA ASN A 337 3.52 12.58 10.45
C ASN A 337 4.85 13.31 10.65
N HIS A 338 4.96 14.14 11.70
CA HIS A 338 6.11 15.01 11.97
C HIS A 338 6.51 15.84 10.75
N LEU A 339 5.52 16.44 10.09
CA LEU A 339 5.71 17.27 8.89
C LEU A 339 5.61 18.76 9.22
N LYS A 340 6.70 19.52 9.03
CA LYS A 340 6.69 20.98 9.11
C LYS A 340 6.09 21.66 7.90
N CYS A 341 6.16 21.02 6.73
CA CYS A 341 5.63 21.62 5.51
C CYS A 341 5.09 20.60 4.52
N ILE A 342 4.06 21.04 3.77
CA ILE A 342 3.57 20.36 2.58
C ILE A 342 3.46 21.40 1.47
N ARG A 343 4.26 21.22 0.42
CA ARG A 343 4.30 22.07 -0.75
C ARG A 343 3.54 21.39 -1.88
N TYR A 344 2.69 22.15 -2.57
CA TYR A 344 1.89 21.66 -3.69
C TYR A 344 2.39 22.31 -4.97
N GLY A 345 2.60 21.50 -6.01
CA GLY A 345 3.07 21.96 -7.33
C GLY A 345 2.47 21.20 -8.50
#